data_AF-A0A7J4ERZ5-F1
#
_entry.id   AF-A0A7J4ERZ5-F1
#
_cell.length_a   1.000
_cell.length_b   1.000
_cell.length_c   1.000
_cell.angle_alpha   90.00
_cell.angle_beta   90.00
_cell.angle_gamma   90.00
#
_symmetry.space_group_name_H-M   'P 1'
#
loop_
_entity.id
_entity.type
_entity.pdbx_description
1 polymer ?
#
loop_
_entity_poly.entity_id
_entity_poly.type
_entity_poly.pdbx_seq_one_letter_code
_entity_poly.pdbx_strand_id
1 'polypeptide(L)'
;MEAKSVKEMEEDTTVLVEGNARINVIRGDAEVLGCPFKSAEVKQGRILPVYLKKDSLIEIEGKYIEVKGCTIPDSWVELVEGNFSRVFIFGEPDSGKSSLATFILNKSNKINLATDLDIGQANIAHPSAMGFGMVNEKILSLSEVKMQDGFFTGTISPSGNSSRCLMG
;
A
#
# COMPACT_ATOMS: atom_id res chain seq x y z
N MET A 1 -22.81 -9.67 -10.07
CA MET A 1 -22.79 -8.48 -9.20
C MET A 1 -23.01 -8.98 -7.79
N GLU A 2 -22.02 -8.82 -6.92
CA GLU A 2 -22.22 -9.05 -5.50
C GLU A 2 -23.11 -7.94 -4.93
N ALA A 3 -23.91 -8.26 -3.91
CA ALA A 3 -24.87 -7.31 -3.37
C ALA A 3 -24.16 -6.20 -2.60
N LYS A 4 -24.53 -4.96 -2.90
CA LYS A 4 -24.13 -3.79 -2.13
C LYS A 4 -24.70 -3.90 -0.70
N SER A 5 -23.84 -3.78 0.31
CA SER A 5 -24.21 -3.89 1.72
C SER A 5 -23.78 -2.65 2.50
N VAL A 6 -24.63 -2.20 3.43
CA VAL A 6 -24.31 -1.12 4.37
C VAL A 6 -24.35 -1.71 5.78
N LYS A 7 -23.29 -1.49 6.57
CA LYS A 7 -23.13 -2.08 7.89
C LYS A 7 -22.52 -1.08 8.87
N GLU A 8 -22.99 -1.13 10.11
CA GLU A 8 -22.26 -0.55 11.24
C GLU A 8 -21.21 -1.55 11.71
N MET A 9 -19.98 -1.08 11.88
CA MET A 9 -18.83 -1.87 12.31
C MET A 9 -18.14 -1.15 13.47
N GLU A 10 -17.69 -1.93 14.45
CA GLU A 10 -17.03 -1.43 15.65
C GLU A 10 -15.62 -0.88 15.35
N GLU A 11 -15.19 0.07 16.17
CA GLU A 11 -13.79 0.49 16.22
C GLU A 11 -12.83 -0.67 16.53
N ASP A 12 -11.55 -0.40 16.27
CA ASP A 12 -10.48 -1.38 16.42
C ASP A 12 -10.75 -2.65 15.62
N THR A 13 -11.14 -2.46 14.37
CA THR A 13 -11.42 -3.54 13.41
C THR A 13 -10.75 -3.20 12.10
N THR A 14 -10.01 -4.14 11.52
CA THR A 14 -9.52 -4.05 10.15
C THR A 14 -10.44 -4.82 9.22
N VAL A 15 -11.01 -4.11 8.24
CA VAL A 15 -11.79 -4.68 7.15
C VAL A 15 -10.84 -4.96 5.98
N LEU A 16 -10.58 -6.24 5.71
CA LEU A 16 -9.76 -6.66 4.58
C LEU A 16 -10.68 -6.87 3.38
N VAL A 17 -10.69 -5.89 2.47
CA VAL A 17 -11.55 -5.91 1.28
C VAL A 17 -10.78 -6.56 0.12
N GLU A 18 -11.32 -7.64 -0.46
CA GLU A 18 -10.73 -8.35 -1.59
C GLU A 18 -11.08 -7.66 -2.93
N GLY A 19 -10.22 -7.82 -3.93
CA GLY A 19 -10.36 -7.18 -5.24
C GLY A 19 -11.69 -7.46 -5.97
N ASN A 20 -11.95 -6.61 -6.98
CA ASN A 20 -13.26 -6.46 -7.63
C ASN A 20 -14.34 -5.92 -6.67
N ALA A 21 -13.94 -5.02 -5.79
CA ALA A 21 -14.80 -4.45 -4.77
C ALA A 21 -14.75 -2.92 -4.75
N ARG A 22 -15.77 -2.32 -4.14
CA ARG A 22 -15.80 -0.91 -3.77
C ARG A 22 -16.17 -0.79 -2.31
N ILE A 23 -15.46 0.06 -1.59
CA ILE A 23 -15.72 0.38 -0.19
C ILE A 23 -15.81 1.89 0.00
N ASN A 24 -16.80 2.32 0.77
CA ASN A 24 -17.06 3.71 1.13
C ASN A 24 -17.33 3.79 2.65
N VAL A 25 -16.61 4.66 3.34
CA VAL A 25 -16.90 5.02 4.74
C VAL A 25 -17.90 6.18 4.71
N ILE A 26 -19.15 5.90 5.05
CA ILE A 26 -20.24 6.91 5.07
C ILE A 26 -20.10 7.81 6.30
N ARG A 27 -19.81 7.21 7.46
CA ARG A 27 -19.59 7.89 8.75
C ARG A 27 -18.50 7.15 9.51
N GLY A 28 -17.61 7.88 10.19
CA GLY A 28 -16.56 7.31 11.03
C GLY A 28 -15.19 7.90 10.73
N ASP A 29 -14.15 7.22 11.21
CA ASP A 29 -12.75 7.54 10.94
C ASP A 29 -12.00 6.24 10.64
N ALA A 30 -11.35 6.19 9.49
CA ALA A 30 -10.67 5.01 8.99
C ALA A 30 -9.36 5.39 8.32
N GLU A 31 -8.41 4.45 8.29
CA GLU A 31 -7.18 4.60 7.53
C GLU A 31 -6.78 3.30 6.82
N VAL A 32 -6.02 3.45 5.73
CA VAL A 32 -5.32 2.37 5.03
C VAL A 32 -3.85 2.68 5.12
N LEU A 33 -3.06 1.81 5.79
CA LEU A 33 -1.60 1.96 5.88
C LEU A 33 -1.18 3.40 6.28
N GLY A 34 -1.88 4.01 7.24
CA GLY A 34 -1.59 5.38 7.71
C GLY A 34 -2.14 6.55 6.88
N CYS A 35 -2.77 6.26 5.73
CA CYS A 35 -3.52 7.21 4.92
C CYS A 35 -4.97 7.30 5.41
N PRO A 36 -5.48 8.49 5.80
CA PRO A 36 -6.91 8.70 6.03
C PRO A 36 -7.72 8.20 4.83
N PHE A 37 -8.80 7.47 5.12
CA PHE A 37 -9.53 6.74 4.11
C PHE A 37 -11.00 7.12 4.09
N LYS A 38 -11.56 7.30 2.89
CA LYS A 38 -12.99 7.57 2.68
C LYS A 38 -13.62 6.61 1.68
N SER A 39 -12.96 6.36 0.56
CA SER A 39 -13.49 5.47 -0.48
C SER A 39 -12.39 5.00 -1.41
N ALA A 40 -12.50 3.77 -1.90
CA ALA A 40 -11.68 3.27 -2.99
C ALA A 40 -12.34 2.11 -3.75
N GLU A 41 -11.88 1.92 -4.98
CA GLU A 41 -12.09 0.70 -5.74
C GLU A 41 -10.89 -0.22 -5.55
N VAL A 42 -11.16 -1.47 -5.16
CA VAL A 42 -10.12 -2.48 -4.92
C VAL A 42 -9.97 -3.29 -6.20
N LYS A 43 -8.82 -3.12 -6.85
CA LYS A 43 -8.49 -3.82 -8.10
C LYS A 43 -8.36 -5.34 -7.87
N GLN A 44 -8.63 -6.12 -8.91
CA GLN A 44 -8.44 -7.57 -8.91
C GLN A 44 -7.05 -7.97 -8.39
N GLY A 45 -7.01 -9.01 -7.54
CA GLY A 45 -5.75 -9.54 -7.00
C GLY A 45 -5.09 -8.68 -5.92
N ARG A 46 -5.77 -7.62 -5.44
CA ARG A 46 -5.32 -6.80 -4.32
C ARG A 46 -6.26 -6.97 -3.13
N ILE A 47 -5.72 -6.72 -1.94
CA ILE A 47 -6.48 -6.63 -0.69
C ILE A 47 -6.25 -5.23 -0.12
N LEU A 48 -7.32 -4.54 0.25
CA LEU A 48 -7.24 -3.22 0.88
C LEU A 48 -7.55 -3.34 2.38
N PRO A 49 -6.57 -3.15 3.27
CA PRO A 49 -6.79 -3.21 4.71
C PRO A 49 -7.29 -1.86 5.24
N VAL A 50 -8.61 -1.73 5.45
CA VAL A 50 -9.23 -0.53 6.01
C VAL A 50 -9.36 -0.69 7.52
N TYR A 51 -8.53 0.00 8.29
CA TYR A 51 -8.59 -0.01 9.75
C TYR A 51 -9.55 1.08 10.25
N LEU A 52 -10.48 0.69 11.12
CA LEU A 52 -11.48 1.57 11.72
C LEU A 52 -10.99 2.08 13.07
N LYS A 53 -10.77 3.40 13.16
CA LYS A 53 -10.34 4.06 14.39
C LYS A 53 -11.49 4.38 15.34
N LYS A 54 -12.72 4.34 14.82
CA LYS A 54 -13.98 4.62 15.51
C LYS A 54 -15.07 3.77 14.90
N ASP A 55 -16.16 3.60 15.64
CA ASP A 55 -17.39 2.99 15.13
C ASP A 55 -17.81 3.69 13.84
N SER A 56 -17.97 2.89 12.78
CA SER A 56 -18.10 3.39 11.42
C SER A 56 -19.28 2.75 10.70
N LEU A 57 -19.97 3.57 9.89
CA LEU A 57 -20.98 3.10 8.94
C LEU A 57 -20.29 2.94 7.58
N ILE A 58 -20.20 1.71 7.11
CA ILE A 58 -19.45 1.36 5.90
C ILE A 58 -20.39 0.76 4.87
N GLU A 59 -20.22 1.19 3.64
CA GLU A 59 -20.85 0.63 2.47
C GLU A 59 -19.81 -0.15 1.66
N ILE A 60 -20.07 -1.44 1.44
CA ILE A 60 -19.16 -2.36 0.74
C ILE A 60 -19.95 -3.12 -0.33
N GLU A 61 -19.42 -3.11 -1.55
CA GLU A 61 -19.80 -3.97 -2.66
C GLU A 61 -18.60 -4.85 -2.99
N GLY A 62 -18.66 -6.13 -2.67
CA GLY A 62 -17.55 -7.06 -2.85
C GLY A 62 -17.34 -8.00 -1.66
N LYS A 63 -16.33 -8.88 -1.78
CA LYS A 63 -15.89 -9.77 -0.70
C LYS A 63 -14.99 -9.03 0.28
N TYR A 64 -15.16 -9.34 1.55
CA TYR A 64 -14.31 -8.82 2.61
C TYR A 64 -14.33 -9.74 3.83
N ILE A 65 -13.33 -9.61 4.68
CA ILE A 65 -13.29 -10.22 6.02
C ILE A 65 -13.03 -9.16 7.08
N GLU A 66 -13.58 -9.38 8.28
CA GLU A 66 -13.40 -8.51 9.44
C GLU A 66 -12.39 -9.17 10.38
N VAL A 67 -11.35 -8.42 10.75
CA VAL A 67 -10.32 -8.86 11.68
C VAL A 67 -10.31 -7.88 12.85
N LYS A 68 -10.55 -8.35 14.07
CA LYS A 68 -10.45 -7.49 15.26
C LYS A 68 -8.99 -7.05 15.45
N GLY A 69 -8.79 -5.77 15.72
CA GLY A 69 -7.50 -5.15 15.88
C GLY A 69 -6.92 -4.50 14.62
N CYS A 70 -5.82 -3.79 14.80
CA CYS A 70 -5.00 -3.24 13.72
C CYS A 70 -4.09 -4.32 13.12
N THR A 71 -4.04 -4.44 11.79
CA THR A 71 -3.13 -5.39 11.10
C THR A 71 -1.72 -4.85 10.88
N ILE A 72 -1.44 -3.61 11.32
CA ILE A 72 -0.09 -3.04 11.30
C ILE A 72 0.68 -3.52 12.53
N PRO A 73 1.82 -4.21 12.36
CA PRO A 73 2.63 -4.64 13.49
C PRO A 73 3.26 -3.45 14.25
N ASP A 74 3.42 -3.59 15.56
CA ASP A 74 4.07 -2.57 16.41
C ASP A 74 5.48 -2.22 15.93
N SER A 75 6.22 -3.21 15.39
CA SER A 75 7.56 -3.00 14.83
C SER A 75 7.58 -2.03 13.64
N TRP A 76 6.48 -1.88 12.91
CA TRP A 76 6.38 -0.88 11.85
C TRP A 76 6.19 0.52 12.41
N VAL A 77 5.44 0.63 13.52
CA VAL A 77 5.22 1.89 14.25
C VAL A 77 6.55 2.35 14.85
N GLU A 78 7.27 1.47 15.53
CA GLU A 78 8.61 1.75 16.06
C GLU A 78 9.60 2.19 14.97
N LEU A 79 9.55 1.56 13.79
CA LEU A 79 10.41 1.92 12.66
C LEU A 79 10.17 3.36 12.17
N VAL A 80 8.92 3.80 12.07
CA VAL A 80 8.58 5.17 11.60
C VAL A 80 8.82 6.23 12.67
N GLU A 81 8.79 5.86 13.95
CA GLU A 81 9.20 6.73 15.07
C GLU A 81 10.73 6.87 15.16
N GLY A 82 11.46 5.92 14.58
CA GLY A 82 12.91 5.95 14.45
C GLY A 82 13.42 7.15 13.65
N ASN A 83 14.70 7.49 13.87
CA ASN A 83 15.34 8.65 13.24
C ASN A 83 16.06 8.31 11.93
N PHE A 84 15.35 7.70 10.97
CA PHE A 84 15.91 7.33 9.67
C PHE A 84 15.52 8.33 8.58
N SER A 85 16.46 8.65 7.69
CA SER A 85 16.22 9.45 6.48
C SER A 85 16.14 8.60 5.21
N ARG A 86 16.48 7.30 5.30
CA ARG A 86 16.43 6.34 4.21
C ARG A 86 16.21 4.94 4.77
N VAL A 87 15.34 4.18 4.12
CA VAL A 87 15.05 2.78 4.45
C VAL A 87 15.15 1.95 3.19
N PHE A 88 15.88 0.83 3.26
CA PHE A 88 15.95 -0.16 2.19
C PHE A 88 15.20 -1.41 2.63
N ILE A 89 14.20 -1.83 1.84
CA ILE A 89 13.29 -2.93 2.19
C ILE A 89 13.57 -4.09 1.25
N PHE A 90 13.82 -5.27 1.82
CA PHE A 90 14.06 -6.51 1.07
C PHE A 90 13.41 -7.70 1.79
N GLY A 91 13.19 -8.79 1.06
CA GLY A 91 12.50 -9.98 1.57
C GLY A 91 11.81 -10.76 0.46
N GLU A 92 11.28 -11.92 0.81
CA GLU A 92 10.61 -12.84 -0.12
C GLU A 92 9.39 -12.20 -0.81
N PRO A 93 8.94 -12.72 -1.96
CA PRO A 93 7.65 -12.34 -2.55
C PRO A 93 6.51 -12.43 -1.52
N ASP A 94 5.53 -11.53 -1.64
CA ASP A 94 4.33 -11.50 -0.79
C ASP A 94 4.55 -11.32 0.74
N SER A 95 5.76 -10.95 1.17
CA SER A 95 6.08 -10.63 2.58
C SER A 95 5.59 -9.26 3.09
N GLY A 96 4.86 -8.49 2.28
CA GLY A 96 4.31 -7.17 2.68
C GLY A 96 5.24 -5.97 2.48
N LYS A 97 6.35 -6.12 1.74
CA LYS A 97 7.33 -5.04 1.46
C LYS A 97 6.69 -3.75 0.94
N SER A 98 5.83 -3.85 -0.08
CA SER A 98 5.17 -2.69 -0.68
C SER A 98 4.18 -2.02 0.28
N SER A 99 3.54 -2.80 1.16
CA SER A 99 2.66 -2.29 2.21
C SER A 99 3.46 -1.53 3.28
N LEU A 100 4.61 -2.07 3.70
CA LEU A 100 5.52 -1.38 4.62
C LEU A 100 6.04 -0.07 4.02
N ALA A 101 6.48 -0.09 2.76
CA ALA A 101 6.91 1.12 2.06
C ALA A 101 5.80 2.19 2.02
N THR A 102 4.57 1.79 1.69
CA THR A 102 3.40 2.68 1.70
C THR A 102 3.16 3.26 3.08
N PHE A 103 3.20 2.43 4.13
CA PHE A 103 3.03 2.87 5.52
C PHE A 103 4.09 3.88 5.96
N ILE A 104 5.37 3.62 5.64
CA ILE A 104 6.49 4.54 5.92
C ILE A 104 6.27 5.87 5.22
N LEU A 105 5.91 5.88 3.94
CA LEU A 105 5.66 7.11 3.17
C LEU A 105 4.50 7.93 3.74
N ASN A 106 3.49 7.27 4.33
CA ASN A 106 2.32 7.94 4.91
C ASN A 106 2.54 8.47 6.34
N LYS A 107 3.43 7.84 7.12
CA LYS A 107 3.65 8.19 8.54
C LYS A 107 4.96 8.94 8.79
N SER A 108 5.99 8.74 7.98
CA SER A 108 7.28 9.42 8.14
C SER A 108 7.21 10.86 7.66
N ASN A 109 7.72 11.79 8.47
CA ASN A 109 7.89 13.19 8.07
C ASN A 109 9.23 13.47 7.36
N LYS A 110 10.09 12.44 7.22
CA LYS A 110 11.47 12.59 6.70
C LYS A 110 11.68 11.89 5.36
N ILE A 111 10.79 10.97 5.01
CA ILE A 111 10.89 10.14 3.81
C ILE A 111 9.67 10.44 2.95
N ASN A 112 9.91 11.10 1.82
CA ASN A 112 8.88 11.42 0.82
C ASN A 112 9.31 11.01 -0.60
N LEU A 113 10.42 10.30 -0.75
CA LEU A 113 10.90 9.75 -2.01
C LEU A 113 10.76 8.22 -1.96
N ALA A 114 10.00 7.67 -2.90
CA ALA A 114 9.86 6.23 -3.08
C ALA A 114 10.68 5.79 -4.29
N THR A 115 11.52 4.77 -4.11
CA THR A 115 12.28 4.14 -5.20
C THR A 115 11.83 2.71 -5.35
N ASP A 116 11.43 2.34 -6.56
CA ASP A 116 10.96 1.02 -6.93
C ASP A 116 12.02 0.33 -7.78
N LEU A 117 12.64 -0.68 -7.18
CA LEU A 117 13.70 -1.48 -7.78
C LEU A 117 13.22 -2.91 -8.12
N ASP A 118 11.94 -3.21 -7.90
CA ASP A 118 11.36 -4.53 -8.19
C ASP A 118 10.90 -4.59 -9.65
N ILE A 119 11.83 -4.89 -10.54
CA ILE A 119 11.57 -4.98 -12.00
C ILE A 119 10.55 -6.05 -12.39
N GLY A 120 10.32 -7.04 -11.51
CA GLY A 120 9.37 -8.14 -11.75
C GLY A 120 7.95 -7.79 -11.31
N GLN A 121 7.80 -6.97 -10.26
CA GLN A 121 6.51 -6.57 -9.70
C GLN A 121 6.45 -5.06 -9.43
N ALA A 122 6.90 -4.27 -10.42
CA ALA A 122 6.93 -2.82 -10.32
C ALA A 122 5.54 -2.26 -9.96
N ASN A 123 5.52 -1.39 -8.95
CA ASN A 123 4.35 -0.67 -8.49
C ASN A 123 4.36 0.78 -8.99
N ILE A 124 5.53 1.44 -8.99
CA ILE A 124 5.70 2.83 -9.43
C ILE A 124 6.08 2.87 -10.90
N ALA A 125 7.02 2.02 -11.29
CA ALA A 125 7.56 1.99 -12.64
C ALA A 125 6.69 1.14 -13.58
N HIS A 126 6.92 1.29 -14.88
CA HIS A 126 6.37 0.39 -15.88
C HIS A 126 6.96 -1.03 -15.71
N PRO A 127 6.29 -2.09 -16.21
CA PRO A 127 6.87 -3.43 -16.20
C PRO A 127 8.27 -3.46 -16.82
N SER A 128 9.20 -4.21 -16.21
CA SER A 128 10.61 -4.26 -16.63
C SER A 128 11.36 -2.93 -16.55
N ALA A 129 10.97 -2.05 -15.62
CA ALA A 129 11.68 -0.82 -15.33
C ALA A 129 11.86 -0.64 -13.82
N MET A 130 12.88 0.14 -13.45
CA MET A 130 13.02 0.73 -12.13
C MET A 130 12.64 2.19 -12.20
N GLY A 131 12.26 2.81 -11.08
CA GLY A 131 11.93 4.22 -11.08
C GLY A 131 11.74 4.78 -9.70
N PHE A 132 11.55 6.09 -9.63
CA PHE A 132 11.24 6.75 -8.37
C PHE A 132 10.19 7.84 -8.55
N GLY A 133 9.58 8.25 -7.45
CA GLY A 133 8.66 9.37 -7.41
C GLY A 133 8.57 9.99 -6.02
N MET A 134 8.17 11.26 -6.00
CA MET A 134 7.93 12.01 -4.77
C MET A 134 6.48 11.82 -4.31
N VAL A 135 6.31 11.64 -3.00
CA VAL A 135 5.03 11.49 -2.32
C VAL A 135 4.78 12.78 -1.53
N ASN A 136 3.91 13.63 -2.07
CA ASN A 136 3.57 14.91 -1.46
C ASN A 136 2.27 14.84 -0.63
N GLU A 137 1.46 13.81 -0.88
CA GLU A 137 0.21 13.53 -0.19
C GLU A 137 0.19 12.05 0.17
N LYS A 138 -0.59 11.69 1.18
CA LYS A 138 -0.71 10.29 1.61
C LYS A 138 -1.37 9.46 0.51
N ILE A 139 -0.90 8.22 0.36
CA ILE A 139 -1.25 7.30 -0.71
C ILE A 139 -1.85 6.01 -0.14
N LEU A 140 -2.79 5.39 -0.85
CA LEU A 140 -3.35 4.09 -0.47
C LEU A 140 -2.45 2.94 -0.90
N SER A 141 -1.64 3.16 -1.94
CA SER A 141 -0.68 2.18 -2.45
C SER A 141 0.48 2.86 -3.19
N LEU A 142 1.62 2.18 -3.28
CA LEU A 142 2.75 2.63 -4.11
C LEU A 142 2.36 2.89 -5.58
N SER A 143 1.31 2.26 -6.10
CA SER A 143 0.88 2.47 -7.49
C SER A 143 0.26 3.83 -7.78
N GLU A 144 -0.02 4.61 -6.74
CA GLU A 144 -0.47 6.00 -6.86
C GLU A 144 0.71 6.97 -7.02
N VAL A 145 1.94 6.52 -6.72
CA VAL A 145 3.12 7.36 -6.85
C VAL A 145 3.41 7.60 -8.34
N LYS A 146 3.40 8.87 -8.74
CA LYS A 146 3.76 9.26 -10.10
C LYS A 146 5.28 9.11 -10.29
N MET A 147 5.68 8.22 -11.19
CA MET A 147 7.09 8.10 -11.61
C MET A 147 7.59 9.43 -12.16
N GLN A 148 8.69 9.94 -11.60
CA GLN A 148 9.37 11.16 -12.05
C GLN A 148 10.44 10.84 -13.09
N ASP A 149 11.23 9.81 -12.83
CA ASP A 149 12.24 9.28 -13.74
C ASP A 149 12.43 7.78 -13.46
N GLY A 150 13.10 7.09 -14.39
CA GLY A 150 13.34 5.67 -14.27
C GLY A 150 14.23 5.11 -15.36
N PHE A 151 14.52 3.82 -15.24
CA PHE A 151 15.42 3.09 -16.12
C PHE A 151 14.76 1.81 -16.62
N PHE A 152 14.67 1.67 -17.95
CA PHE A 152 14.09 0.47 -18.57
C PHE A 152 15.13 -0.66 -18.64
N THR A 153 14.99 -1.62 -17.73
CA THR A 153 15.85 -2.81 -17.68
C THR A 153 15.49 -3.84 -18.73
N GLY A 154 14.28 -3.80 -19.31
CA GLY A 154 13.84 -4.74 -20.35
C GLY A 154 13.91 -6.21 -19.94
N THR A 155 13.96 -6.48 -18.64
CA THR A 155 13.91 -7.81 -18.03
C THR A 155 13.02 -7.75 -16.78
N ILE A 156 12.39 -8.87 -16.45
CA ILE A 156 11.60 -9.04 -15.22
C ILE A 156 12.37 -9.79 -14.12
N SER A 157 13.64 -10.13 -14.36
CA SER A 157 14.51 -10.78 -13.38
C SER A 157 15.95 -10.28 -13.48
N PRO A 158 16.62 -9.97 -12.35
CA PRO A 158 18.04 -9.65 -12.35
C PRO A 158 18.93 -10.84 -12.73
N SER A 159 18.45 -12.07 -12.57
CA SER A 159 19.20 -13.28 -12.92
C SER A 159 19.58 -13.28 -14.40
N GLY A 160 20.88 -13.42 -14.69
CA GLY A 160 21.43 -13.32 -16.05
C GLY A 160 21.50 -11.91 -16.64
N ASN A 161 21.03 -10.88 -15.91
CA ASN A 161 20.95 -9.48 -16.36
C ASN A 161 21.43 -8.48 -15.29
N SER A 162 22.26 -8.94 -14.35
CA SER A 162 22.66 -8.16 -13.17
C SER A 162 23.41 -6.87 -13.54
N SER A 163 24.30 -6.92 -14.53
CA SER A 163 25.03 -5.74 -15.02
C SER A 163 24.08 -4.65 -15.51
N ARG A 164 23.00 -5.01 -16.20
CA ARG A 164 21.98 -4.07 -16.67
C ARG A 164 21.17 -3.49 -15.52
N CYS A 165 20.85 -4.29 -14.52
CA CYS A 165 20.13 -3.84 -13.33
C CYS A 165 20.96 -2.90 -12.46
N LEU A 166 22.28 -3.10 -12.39
CA LEU A 166 23.20 -2.24 -11.64
C LEU A 166 23.52 -0.90 -12.32
N MET A 167 23.28 -0.79 -13.63
CA MET A 167 23.48 0.45 -14.38
C MET A 167 22.32 1.44 -14.22
N GLY A 168 21.12 0.95 -13.92
CA GLY A 168 19.94 1.77 -13.68
C GLY A 168 19.95 2.35 -12.27
#